data_AF-A0A2H1W5K8-F1
#
_entry.id   AF-A0A2H1W5K8-F1
#
_cell.length_a   1.000
_cell.length_b   1.000
_cell.length_c   1.000
_cell.angle_alpha   90.00
_cell.angle_beta   90.00
_cell.angle_gamma   90.00
#
_symmetry.space_group_name_H-M   'P 1'
#
loop_
_entity.id
_entity.type
_entity.pdbx_description
1 polymer ?
#
loop_
_entity_poly.entity_id
_entity_poly.type
_entity_poly.pdbx_seq_one_letter_code
_entity_poly.pdbx_strand_id
1 'polypeptide(L)' 'VLKYCEHLHGKWYFSEIRAIFSRRYLLQNVAIEMFLASRTSIFFAFPDQATVKKVIKALPRVGVGIKYGIPQSR' A
#
# COMPACT_ATOMS: atom_id res chain seq x y z
N VAL A 1 8.12 17.70 15.60
CA VAL A 1 7.59 16.32 15.46
C VAL A 1 7.47 15.89 14.01
N LEU A 2 6.84 16.67 13.12
CA LEU A 2 6.67 16.31 11.69
C LEU A 2 7.95 16.23 10.84
N LYS A 3 9.09 16.73 11.33
CA LYS A 3 10.38 16.75 10.58
C LYS A 3 10.86 15.35 10.15
N TYR A 4 10.46 14.31 10.88
CA TYR A 4 10.83 12.92 10.60
C TYR A 4 9.71 12.14 9.89
N CYS A 5 8.56 12.77 9.64
CA CYS A 5 7.49 12.17 8.86
C CYS A 5 7.81 12.35 7.39
N GLU A 6 8.32 11.31 6.76
CA GLU A 6 8.51 11.31 5.32
C GLU A 6 7.17 11.30 4.58
N HIS A 7 7.14 11.92 3.40
CA HIS A 7 6.03 11.82 2.44
C HIS A 7 4.69 12.48 2.82
N LEU A 8 4.68 13.52 3.66
CA LEU A 8 3.46 14.29 3.98
C LEU A 8 2.77 14.86 2.72
N HIS A 9 3.54 15.20 1.68
CA HIS A 9 3.07 15.58 0.35
C HIS A 9 3.64 14.65 -0.75
N GLY A 10 3.80 13.37 -0.41
CA GLY A 10 4.40 12.39 -1.31
C GLY A 10 3.62 12.23 -2.61
N LYS A 11 4.35 12.09 -3.72
CA LYS A 11 3.83 11.67 -5.02
C LYS A 11 4.58 10.44 -5.45
N TRP A 12 3.86 9.39 -5.83
CA TRP A 12 4.44 8.12 -6.26
C TRP A 12 3.85 7.71 -7.58
N TYR A 13 4.72 7.31 -8.50
CA TYR A 13 4.28 6.81 -9.78
C TYR A 13 3.86 5.35 -9.64
N PHE A 14 2.81 4.96 -10.35
CA PHE A 14 2.31 3.58 -10.33
C PHE A 14 3.36 2.55 -10.78
N SER A 15 4.29 2.95 -11.65
CA SER A 15 5.44 2.13 -12.08
C SER A 15 6.43 1.82 -10.95
N GLU A 16 6.43 2.60 -9.87
CA GLU A 16 7.34 2.41 -8.74
C GLU A 16 6.80 1.39 -7.73
N ILE A 17 5.49 1.09 -7.77
CA ILE A 17 4.84 0.19 -6.82
C ILE A 17 5.22 -1.26 -7.18
N ARG A 18 5.75 -2.02 -6.23
CA ARG A 18 6.20 -3.41 -6.42
C ARG A 18 5.33 -4.43 -5.72
N ALA A 19 4.71 -4.05 -4.61
CA ALA A 19 3.79 -4.89 -3.88
C ALA A 19 2.82 -4.03 -3.06
N ILE A 20 1.62 -4.55 -2.84
CA ILE A 20 0.57 -3.96 -2.03
C ILE A 20 0.07 -5.04 -1.08
N PHE A 21 0.09 -4.75 0.23
CA PHE A 21 -0.39 -5.66 1.26
C PHE A 21 -1.56 -5.02 2.00
N SER A 22 -2.61 -5.81 2.22
CA SER A 22 -3.62 -5.45 3.21
C SER A 22 -3.03 -5.60 4.62
N ARG A 23 -3.28 -4.62 5.49
CA ARG A 23 -2.75 -4.57 6.86
C ARG A 23 -3.87 -4.33 7.86
N ARG A 24 -3.55 -4.62 9.13
CA ARG A 24 -4.38 -4.22 10.27
C ARG A 24 -3.86 -2.94 10.88
N TYR A 25 -4.75 -2.00 11.16
CA TYR A 25 -4.48 -0.82 11.98
C TYR A 25 -5.44 -0.84 13.16
N LEU A 26 -4.91 -0.75 14.38
CA LEU A 26 -5.69 -0.90 15.61
C LEU A 26 -6.59 -2.15 15.59
N LEU A 27 -6.00 -3.28 15.18
CA LEU A 27 -6.65 -4.59 15.04
C LEU A 27 -7.78 -4.69 13.99
N GLN A 28 -8.05 -3.61 13.24
CA GLN A 28 -9.06 -3.58 12.19
C GLN A 28 -8.41 -3.73 10.81
N ASN A 29 -9.03 -4.48 9.89
CA ASN A 29 -8.54 -4.68 8.51
C ASN A 29 -8.81 -3.44 7.62
N VAL A 30 -8.33 -2.27 8.06
CA VAL A 30 -8.63 -0.96 7.47
C VAL A 30 -7.39 -0.25 6.95
N ALA A 31 -6.30 -0.96 6.69
CA ALA A 31 -5.06 -0.36 6.21
C ALA A 31 -4.45 -1.09 5.02
N ILE A 32 -3.60 -0.37 4.29
CA ILE A 32 -2.75 -0.92 3.23
C ILE A 32 -1.31 -0.47 3.44
N GLU A 33 -0.37 -1.31 3.02
CA GLU A 33 1.04 -0.96 2.94
C GLU A 33 1.53 -1.18 1.50
N MET A 34 2.12 -0.15 0.93
CA MET A 34 2.66 -0.15 -0.43
C MET A 34 4.18 -0.19 -0.36
N PHE A 35 4.79 -1.13 -1.08
CA PHE A 35 6.25 -1.25 -1.17
C PHE A 35 6.71 -0.76 -2.54
N LEU A 36 7.67 0.16 -2.54
CA LEU A 36 8.19 0.78 -3.74
C LEU A 36 9.50 0.14 -4.22
N ALA A 37 9.88 0.47 -5.45
CA ALA A 37 11.15 0.07 -6.06
C ALA A 37 12.37 0.56 -5.27
N SER A 38 12.25 1.73 -4.64
CA SER A 38 13.24 2.34 -3.73
C SER A 38 13.44 1.58 -2.42
N ARG A 39 12.67 0.50 -2.18
CA ARG A 39 12.61 -0.24 -0.90
C ARG A 39 12.04 0.58 0.27
N THR A 40 11.45 1.73 0.01
CA THR A 40 10.63 2.44 1.00
C THR A 40 9.22 1.85 1.00
N SER A 41 8.52 1.96 2.14
CA SER A 41 7.11 1.61 2.25
C SER A 41 6.28 2.80 2.72
N ILE A 42 5.01 2.79 2.32
CA ILE A 42 4.04 3.80 2.71
C ILE A 42 2.84 3.08 3.30
N PHE A 43 2.41 3.51 4.47
CA PHE A 43 1.28 2.94 5.18
C PHE A 43 0.11 3.93 5.19
N PHE A 44 -1.05 3.48 4.75
CA PHE A 44 -2.29 4.25 4.82
C PHE A 44 -3.32 3.49 5.65
N ALA A 45 -3.87 4.17 6.65
CA ALA A 45 -5.08 3.74 7.36
C ALA A 45 -6.29 4.47 6.78
N PHE A 46 -7.40 3.75 6.66
CA PHE A 46 -8.66 4.22 6.10
C PHE A 46 -9.77 4.12 7.16
N PRO A 47 -10.89 4.84 6.99
CA PRO A 47 -11.99 4.78 7.93
C PRO A 47 -12.70 3.41 7.96
N ASP A 48 -12.71 2.66 6.85
CA ASP A 48 -13.46 1.41 6.74
C ASP A 48 -12.89 0.44 5.68
N GLN A 49 -13.32 -0.82 5.74
CA GLN A 49 -12.85 -1.88 4.84
C GLN A 49 -13.36 -1.73 3.40
N ALA A 50 -14.53 -1.11 3.18
CA ALA A 50 -15.03 -0.87 1.83
C ALA A 50 -14.18 0.17 1.10
N THR A 51 -13.69 1.19 1.82
CA THR A 51 -12.73 2.16 1.32
C THR A 51 -11.41 1.48 0.93
N VAL A 52 -10.89 0.58 1.76
CA VAL A 52 -9.69 -0.23 1.40
C VAL A 52 -9.89 -0.97 0.08
N LYS A 53 -11.03 -1.66 -0.11
CA LYS A 53 -11.34 -2.38 -1.35
C LYS A 53 -11.41 -1.45 -2.57
N LYS A 54 -12.00 -0.26 -2.42
CA LYS A 54 -12.05 0.76 -3.50
C LYS A 54 -10.65 1.23 -3.88
N VAL A 55 -9.79 1.49 -2.91
CA VAL A 55 -8.41 1.93 -3.14
C VAL A 55 -7.59 0.84 -3.85
N ILE A 56 -7.65 -0.41 -3.37
CA ILE A 56 -6.96 -1.54 -4.02
C ILE A 56 -7.42 -1.71 -5.48
N LYS A 57 -8.70 -1.49 -5.77
CA LYS A 57 -9.23 -1.56 -7.14
C LYS A 57 -8.68 -0.47 -8.06
N ALA A 58 -8.37 0.71 -7.51
CA ALA A 58 -7.79 1.84 -8.25
C ALA A 58 -6.26 1.70 -8.45
N LEU A 59 -5.57 0.95 -7.60
CA LEU A 59 -4.13 0.76 -7.67
C LEU A 59 -3.70 -0.24 -8.78
N PRO A 60 -2.42 -0.24 -9.19
CA PRO A 60 -1.87 -1.22 -10.12
C PRO A 60 -1.99 -2.67 -9.63
N ARG A 61 -2.10 -3.61 -10.59
CA ARG A 61 -2.21 -5.05 -10.31
C ARG A 61 -0.85 -5.68 -10.02
N VAL A 62 -0.20 -5.25 -8.95
CA VAL A 62 1.11 -5.77 -8.55
C VAL A 62 1.02 -6.91 -7.53
N GLY A 63 -0.16 -7.08 -6.91
CA GLY A 63 -0.41 -8.08 -5.85
C GLY A 63 0.60 -7.96 -4.72
N VAL A 64 1.02 -9.09 -4.17
CA VAL A 64 2.07 -9.18 -3.13
C VAL A 64 3.50 -9.12 -3.67
N GLY A 65 3.67 -8.83 -4.96
CA GLY A 65 4.96 -8.79 -5.64
C GLY A 65 5.49 -10.17 -6.07
N ILE A 66 6.46 -10.16 -6.99
CA ILE A 66 6.98 -11.36 -7.66
C ILE A 66 7.79 -12.29 -6.73
N LYS A 67 8.26 -11.79 -5.58
CA LYS A 67 9.18 -12.52 -4.71
C LYS A 67 8.53 -13.69 -3.96
N TYR A 68 7.20 -13.70 -3.86
CA TYR A 68 6.48 -14.68 -3.06
C TYR A 68 5.95 -15.88 -3.86
N GLY A 69 6.19 -15.92 -5.18
CA GLY A 69 5.75 -17.04 -6.03
C GLY A 69 4.22 -17.19 -6.16
N ILE A 70 3.46 -16.20 -5.69
CA ILE A 70 1.99 -16.16 -5.76
C ILE A 70 1.60 -15.32 -7.00
N PRO A 71 0.53 -15.68 -7.72
CA PRO A 71 0.00 -14.86 -8.81
C PRO A 71 -0.23 -13.41 -8.36
N GLN A 72 0.11 -12.45 -9.22
CA GLN A 72 -0.16 -11.04 -8.97
C GLN A 72 -1.65 -10.75 -9.20
N SER A 73 -2.49 -11.21 -8.28
CA SER A 73 -3.93 -10.90 -8.26
C SER A 73 -4.20 -9.60 -7.49
N ARG A 74 -5.40 -9.04 -7.70
CA ARG A 74 -5.91 -7.91 -6.92
C ARG A 74 -6.40 -8.37 -5.56
#